data_AF-C6VVJ5-F1
#
_entry.id   AF-C6VVJ5-F1
#
_cell.length_a   1.000
_cell.length_b   1.000
_cell.length_c   1.000
_cell.angle_alpha   90.00
_cell.angle_beta   90.00
_cell.angle_gamma   90.00
#
_symmetry.space_group_name_H-M   'P 1'
#
loop_
_entity.id
_entity.type
_entity.pdbx_description
1 polymer ?
#
loop_
_entity_poly.entity_id
_entity_poly.type
_entity_poly.pdbx_seq_one_letter_code
_entity_poly.pdbx_strand_id
1 'polypeptide(L)'
;MAALLSSCDNYREADPLDVRQVKITNVNNDTLIALSNEKLAPTVRVSFAETLTDTALVKIATDTAFSKHGATFLLPVINPPLMSISGLTGDSLFIKYQPYKKPISGDLTIELTFLNAGR
;
A
#
# COMPACT_ATOMS: atom_id res chain seq x y z
N MET A 1 -33.53 -42.69 2.58
CA MET A 1 -33.10 -41.43 1.94
C MET A 1 -33.32 -40.32 2.96
N ALA A 2 -32.26 -39.87 3.60
CA ALA A 2 -32.28 -38.65 4.41
C ALA A 2 -30.99 -37.92 4.04
N ALA A 3 -31.13 -36.96 3.13
CA ALA A 3 -30.07 -36.03 2.79
C ALA A 3 -29.86 -35.16 4.04
N LEU A 4 -28.74 -35.38 4.72
CA LEU A 4 -28.24 -34.48 5.75
C LEU A 4 -27.85 -33.17 5.05
N LEU A 5 -28.80 -32.23 5.05
CA LEU A 5 -28.57 -30.81 4.83
C LEU A 5 -27.71 -30.32 6.01
N SER A 6 -26.40 -30.56 5.96
CA SER A 6 -25.46 -29.84 6.82
C SER A 6 -25.32 -28.43 6.26
N SER A 7 -26.32 -27.61 6.60
CA SER A 7 -26.14 -26.33 7.28
C SER A 7 -24.88 -25.53 6.87
N CYS A 8 -25.10 -24.47 6.10
CA CYS A 8 -24.20 -23.32 5.99
C CYS A 8 -24.34 -22.39 7.21
N ASP A 9 -24.59 -22.89 8.43
CA ASP A 9 -24.90 -22.05 9.60
C ASP A 9 -23.70 -21.24 10.13
N ASN A 10 -22.50 -21.45 9.58
CA ASN A 10 -21.29 -20.69 9.92
C ASN A 10 -20.77 -19.82 8.76
N TYR A 11 -21.63 -19.46 7.80
CA TYR A 11 -21.26 -18.46 6.81
C TYR A 11 -21.21 -17.07 7.46
N ARG A 12 -20.00 -16.56 7.68
CA ARG A 12 -19.74 -15.14 7.98
C ARG A 12 -19.19 -14.50 6.72
N GLU A 13 -19.78 -13.39 6.30
CA GLU A 13 -19.22 -12.59 5.21
C GLU A 13 -17.78 -12.19 5.55
N ALA A 14 -16.89 -12.25 4.57
CA ALA A 14 -15.52 -11.79 4.75
C ALA A 14 -15.54 -10.30 5.11
N ASP A 15 -14.75 -9.89 6.11
CA ASP A 15 -14.63 -8.48 6.47
C ASP A 15 -14.21 -7.67 5.22
N PRO A 16 -14.79 -6.48 4.99
CA PRO A 16 -14.47 -5.68 3.83
C PRO A 16 -12.99 -5.29 3.85
N LEU A 17 -12.35 -5.35 2.68
CA LEU A 17 -10.96 -4.93 2.51
C LEU A 17 -10.82 -3.44 2.86
N ASP A 18 -9.85 -3.10 3.73
CA ASP A 18 -9.49 -1.71 4.00
C ASP A 18 -8.56 -1.24 2.89
N VAL A 19 -9.13 -0.53 1.90
CA VAL A 19 -8.41 0.06 0.76
C VAL A 19 -8.25 1.56 0.99
N ARG A 20 -7.02 2.05 0.91
CA ARG A 20 -6.67 3.47 1.05
C ARG A 20 -5.92 3.95 -0.16
N GLN A 21 -6.23 5.16 -0.61
CA GLN A 21 -5.56 5.81 -1.72
C GLN A 21 -4.82 7.06 -1.25
N VAL A 22 -3.58 7.20 -1.71
CA VAL A 22 -2.72 8.34 -1.42
C VAL A 22 -2.33 9.01 -2.72
N LYS A 23 -2.79 10.24 -2.91
CA LYS A 23 -2.41 11.07 -4.06
C LYS A 23 -1.25 11.98 -3.70
N ILE A 24 -0.17 11.95 -4.49
CA ILE A 24 0.91 12.93 -4.39
C ILE A 24 0.53 14.16 -5.22
N THR A 25 0.14 15.24 -4.55
CA THR A 25 -0.41 16.44 -5.21
C THR A 25 0.66 17.37 -5.78
N ASN A 26 1.90 17.28 -5.31
CA ASN A 26 3.03 18.03 -5.85
C ASN A 26 4.23 17.11 -6.10
N VAL A 27 4.23 16.49 -7.28
CA VAL A 27 5.26 15.53 -7.73
C VAL A 27 6.64 16.15 -7.94
N ASN A 28 6.77 17.47 -7.90
CA ASN A 28 8.05 18.15 -7.99
C ASN A 28 8.78 18.27 -6.65
N ASN A 29 8.16 17.87 -5.54
CA ASN A 29 8.72 18.00 -4.19
C ASN A 29 8.73 16.68 -3.43
N ASP A 30 9.74 16.54 -2.57
CA ASP A 30 9.81 15.46 -1.60
C ASP A 30 8.58 15.51 -0.69
N THR A 31 7.92 14.38 -0.52
CA THR A 31 6.70 14.27 0.29
C THR A 31 6.81 13.06 1.22
N LEU A 32 6.51 13.26 2.50
CA LEU A 32 6.39 12.19 3.50
C LEU A 32 4.95 12.12 3.99
N ILE A 33 4.39 10.91 3.97
CA ILE A 33 2.98 10.65 4.29
C ILE A 33 2.94 9.54 5.33
N ALA A 34 2.16 9.75 6.40
CA ALA A 34 1.89 8.76 7.40
C ALA A 34 0.44 8.29 7.27
N LEU A 35 0.23 6.99 7.28
CA LEU A 35 -1.08 6.36 7.20
C LEU A 35 -1.28 5.50 8.43
N SER A 36 -2.40 5.67 9.12
CA SER A 36 -2.71 4.81 10.26
C SER A 36 -3.06 3.40 9.80
N ASN A 37 -2.56 2.39 10.51
CA ASN A 37 -2.94 0.99 10.39
C ASN A 37 -3.88 0.63 11.55
N GLU A 38 -5.05 1.26 11.59
CA GLU A 38 -5.99 1.22 12.74
C GLU A 38 -6.44 -0.20 13.11
N LYS A 39 -6.54 -1.08 12.11
CA LYS A 39 -6.94 -2.48 12.29
C LYS A 39 -5.76 -3.41 12.60
N LEU A 40 -4.55 -2.86 12.75
CA LEU A 40 -3.31 -3.62 12.97
C LEU A 40 -3.14 -4.75 11.96
N ALA A 41 -3.41 -4.46 10.68
CA ALA A 41 -3.28 -5.45 9.63
C ALA A 41 -1.82 -5.90 9.52
N PRO A 42 -1.53 -7.21 9.53
CA PRO A 42 -0.16 -7.73 9.48
C PRO A 42 0.46 -7.64 8.08
N THR A 43 -0.35 -7.36 7.05
CA THR A 43 0.10 -7.28 5.65
C THR A 43 -0.57 -6.11 4.95
N VAL A 44 0.19 -5.39 4.13
CA VAL A 44 -0.35 -4.40 3.19
C VAL A 44 0.03 -4.77 1.78
N ARG A 45 -0.93 -4.72 0.87
CA ARG A 45 -0.68 -4.77 -0.57
C ARG A 45 -0.54 -3.35 -1.10
N VAL A 46 0.43 -3.13 -1.97
CA VAL A 46 0.72 -1.84 -2.57
C VAL A 46 0.61 -1.97 -4.08
N SER A 47 -0.12 -1.04 -4.70
CA SER A 47 -0.16 -0.84 -6.14
C SER A 47 0.00 0.65 -6.47
N PHE A 48 0.41 0.92 -7.71
CA PHE A 48 0.66 2.27 -8.21
C PHE A 48 -0.20 2.51 -9.44
N ALA A 49 -0.84 3.68 -9.49
CA ALA A 49 -1.50 4.23 -10.65
C ALA A 49 -0.87 5.58 -10.96
N GLU A 50 -0.03 5.63 -11.99
CA GLU A 50 0.85 6.77 -12.25
C GLU A 50 1.11 7.00 -13.76
N THR A 51 1.44 8.25 -14.08
CA THR A 51 1.76 8.73 -15.44
C THR A 51 3.01 9.61 -15.44
N LEU A 52 3.92 9.38 -14.49
CA LEU A 52 5.10 10.22 -14.28
C LEU A 52 6.02 10.19 -15.51
N THR A 53 6.49 11.36 -15.93
CA THR A 53 7.34 11.51 -17.11
C THR A 53 8.81 11.19 -16.87
N ASP A 54 9.26 11.16 -15.61
CA ASP A 54 10.65 10.92 -15.23
C ASP A 54 10.73 10.21 -13.87
N THR A 55 11.95 9.94 -13.43
CA THR A 55 12.28 8.98 -12.39
C THR A 55 12.03 9.53 -10.99
N ALA A 56 11.35 8.76 -10.14
CA ALA A 56 11.16 9.08 -8.73
C ALA A 56 11.38 7.85 -7.84
N LEU A 57 11.85 8.09 -6.61
CA LEU A 57 11.97 7.08 -5.58
C LEU A 57 10.74 7.09 -4.67
N VAL A 58 10.11 5.93 -4.48
CA VAL A 58 9.10 5.72 -3.44
C VAL A 58 9.63 4.74 -2.42
N LYS A 59 9.57 5.11 -1.14
CA LYS A 59 9.96 4.25 -0.02
C LYS A 59 8.77 4.03 0.89
N ILE A 60 8.58 2.79 1.34
CA ILE A 60 7.48 2.41 2.21
C ILE A 60 8.03 1.61 3.39
N ALA A 61 7.68 2.02 4.60
CA ALA A 61 8.17 1.42 5.84
C ALA A 61 7.15 1.54 6.98
N THR A 62 7.32 0.76 8.05
CA THR A 62 6.52 0.86 9.30
C THR A 62 7.02 1.95 10.24
N ASP A 63 8.16 2.56 9.94
CA ASP A 63 8.74 3.68 10.67
C ASP A 63 9.35 4.70 9.67
N THR A 64 9.91 5.79 10.18
CA THR A 64 10.56 6.81 9.35
C THR A 64 12.03 6.49 9.02
N ALA A 65 12.57 5.34 9.46
CA ALA A 65 13.94 4.92 9.24
C ALA A 65 14.11 4.16 7.90
N PHE A 66 13.63 4.78 6.80
CA PHE A 66 13.58 4.23 5.45
C PHE A 66 14.89 3.66 4.88
N SER A 67 16.04 4.07 5.43
CA SER A 67 17.36 3.56 5.00
C SER A 67 17.73 2.22 5.64
N LYS A 68 17.07 1.86 6.75
CA LYS A 68 17.31 0.63 7.51
C LYS A 68 16.17 -0.36 7.33
N HIS A 69 14.96 0.15 7.27
CA HIS A 69 13.72 -0.61 7.19
C HIS A 69 12.87 -0.04 6.06
N GLY A 70 12.38 -0.89 5.18
CA GLY A 70 11.44 -0.47 4.13
C GLY A 70 11.75 -1.00 2.74
N ALA A 71 10.71 -1.04 1.93
CA ALA A 71 10.82 -1.35 0.51
C ALA A 71 11.04 -0.05 -0.27
N THR A 72 11.94 -0.09 -1.26
CA THR A 72 12.26 1.06 -2.12
C THR A 72 11.94 0.72 -3.56
N PHE A 73 11.32 1.65 -4.26
CA PHE A 73 10.86 1.51 -5.64
C PHE A 73 11.30 2.69 -6.48
N LEU A 74 11.62 2.43 -7.74
CA LEU A 74 11.89 3.43 -8.76
C LEU A 74 10.68 3.48 -9.70
N LEU A 75 10.07 4.66 -9.80
CA LEU A 75 9.05 5.01 -10.79
C LEU A 75 9.71 5.75 -11.98
N PRO A 76 9.10 5.82 -13.17
CA PRO A 76 7.86 5.15 -13.53
C PRO A 76 8.06 3.64 -13.67
N VAL A 77 7.05 2.85 -13.32
CA VAL A 77 7.07 1.39 -13.49
C VAL A 77 6.17 0.99 -14.64
N ILE A 78 6.78 0.60 -15.76
CA ILE A 78 6.04 0.02 -16.89
C ILE A 78 5.46 -1.32 -16.43
N ASN A 79 4.13 -1.42 -16.35
CA ASN A 79 3.36 -2.53 -15.76
C ASN A 79 3.61 -2.70 -14.24
N PRO A 80 2.97 -1.88 -13.39
CA PRO A 80 3.22 -1.90 -11.95
C PRO A 80 2.85 -3.27 -11.35
N PRO A 81 3.81 -3.99 -10.74
CA PRO A 81 3.51 -5.26 -10.08
C PRO A 81 2.70 -5.00 -8.81
N LEU A 82 1.72 -5.86 -8.53
CA LEU A 82 1.06 -5.89 -7.22
C LEU A 82 2.07 -6.42 -6.18
N MET A 83 2.40 -5.61 -5.19
CA MET A 83 3.37 -5.98 -4.16
C MET A 83 2.71 -6.20 -2.82
N SER A 84 3.29 -7.06 -1.99
CA SER A 84 2.82 -7.34 -0.63
C SER A 84 3.97 -7.13 0.36
N ILE A 85 3.74 -6.31 1.37
CA ILE A 85 4.64 -6.12 2.51
C ILE A 85 4.00 -6.82 3.71
N SER A 86 4.64 -7.88 4.21
CA SER A 86 4.20 -8.65 5.37
C SER A 86 5.02 -8.31 6.61
N GLY A 87 4.51 -8.71 7.79
CA GLY A 87 5.19 -8.47 9.06
C GLY A 87 5.06 -7.01 9.54
N LEU A 88 3.96 -6.35 9.21
CA LEU A 88 3.66 -5.03 9.76
C LEU A 88 3.39 -5.16 11.26
N THR A 89 4.19 -4.48 12.07
CA THR A 89 4.10 -4.52 13.55
C THR A 89 3.73 -3.16 14.18
N GLY A 90 3.56 -2.12 13.36
CA GLY A 90 3.29 -0.76 13.82
C GLY A 90 1.87 -0.27 13.50
N ASP A 91 1.48 0.76 14.23
CA ASP A 91 0.18 1.44 14.11
C ASP A 91 0.12 2.38 12.90
N SER A 92 1.22 2.49 12.15
CA SER A 92 1.32 3.37 10.99
C SER A 92 2.23 2.81 9.91
N LEU A 93 1.91 3.15 8.67
CA LEU A 93 2.72 2.95 7.48
C LEU A 93 3.17 4.32 6.97
N PHE A 94 4.46 4.48 6.74
CA PHE A 94 5.05 5.70 6.23
C PHE A 94 5.44 5.51 4.77
N ILE A 95 5.17 6.53 3.96
CA ILE A 95 5.46 6.57 2.53
C ILE A 95 6.26 7.83 2.26
N LYS A 96 7.47 7.67 1.72
CA LYS A 96 8.30 8.78 1.24
C LYS A 96 8.36 8.75 -0.28
N TYR A 97 7.93 9.84 -0.90
CA TYR A 97 8.15 10.13 -2.31
C TYR A 97 9.31 11.12 -2.45
N GLN A 98 10.24 10.85 -3.38
CA GLN A 98 11.40 11.69 -3.65
C GLN A 98 11.66 11.73 -5.17
N PRO A 99 11.40 12.85 -5.87
CA PRO A 99 11.75 13.00 -7.28
C PRO A 99 13.26 12.90 -7.47
N TYR A 100 13.71 12.11 -8.44
CA TYR A 100 15.14 11.92 -8.71
C TYR A 100 15.70 13.01 -9.62
N LYS A 101 14.88 13.50 -10.55
CA LYS A 101 15.19 14.60 -11.46
C LYS A 101 14.02 15.58 -11.48
N LYS A 102 14.32 16.86 -11.72
CA LYS A 102 13.34 17.93 -11.86
C LYS A 102 13.55 18.64 -13.20
N PRO A 103 12.49 19.07 -13.90
CA PRO A 103 11.07 18.94 -13.52
C PRO A 103 10.49 17.54 -13.80
N ILE A 104 9.59 17.09 -12.93
CA ILE A 104 8.71 15.94 -13.16
C ILE A 104 7.30 16.45 -13.45
N SER A 105 6.60 15.80 -14.37
CA SER A 105 5.18 16.02 -14.62
C SER A 105 4.43 14.68 -14.62
N GLY A 106 3.10 14.76 -14.58
CA GLY A 106 2.21 13.60 -14.47
C GLY A 106 1.54 13.50 -13.10
N ASP A 107 0.84 12.39 -12.88
CA ASP A 107 0.12 12.08 -11.66
C ASP A 107 0.69 10.82 -10.98
N LEU A 108 0.60 10.77 -9.65
CA LEU A 108 0.90 9.58 -8.86
C LEU A 108 -0.17 9.35 -7.80
N THR A 109 -0.81 8.18 -7.89
CA THR A 109 -1.69 7.63 -6.86
C THR A 109 -1.12 6.29 -6.39
N ILE A 110 -1.00 6.13 -5.08
CA ILE A 110 -0.57 4.91 -4.42
C ILE A 110 -1.81 4.30 -3.76
N GLU A 111 -2.15 3.07 -4.13
CA GLU A 111 -3.26 2.34 -3.53
C GLU A 111 -2.72 1.25 -2.60
N LEU A 112 -3.35 1.14 -1.43
CA LEU A 112 -2.91 0.32 -0.32
C LEU A 112 -4.08 -0.50 0.17
N THR A 113 -3.95 -1.82 0.18
CA THR A 113 -4.96 -2.72 0.76
C THR A 113 -4.39 -3.35 2.03
N PHE A 114 -4.95 -2.99 3.18
CA PHE A 114 -4.61 -3.60 4.46
C PHE A 114 -5.35 -4.93 4.59
N LEU A 115 -4.58 -6.01 4.73
CA LEU A 115 -5.08 -7.37 4.83
C LEU A 115 -4.98 -7.85 6.26
N ASN A 116 -6.15 -8.01 6.90
CA ASN A 116 -6.23 -8.66 8.19
C ASN A 116 -6.05 -10.18 8.01
N ALA A 117 -5.27 -10.79 8.90
CA ALA A 117 -5.36 -12.23 9.08
C ALA A 117 -6.75 -12.50 9.65
N GLY A 118 -7.63 -13.13 8.86
CA GLY A 118 -8.99 -13.44 9.28
C GLY A 118 -9.00 -14.08 10.67
N ARG A 119 -9.75 -13.47 11.59
CA ARG A 119 -10.17 -14.07 12.85
C ARG A 119 -11.65 -14.43 12.76
#